data_AF-A0A7S1YAL4-F1
#
_entry.id   AF-A0A7S1YAL4-F1
#
_cell.length_a   1.000
_cell.length_b   1.000
_cell.length_c   1.000
_cell.angle_alpha   90.00
_cell.angle_beta   90.00
_cell.angle_gamma   90.00
#
_symmetry.space_group_name_H-M   'P 1'
#
loop_
_entity.id
_entity.type
_entity.pdbx_description
1 polymer ?
#
loop_
_entity_poly.entity_id
_entity_poly.type
_entity_poly.pdbx_seq_one_letter_code
_entity_poly.pdbx_strand_id
1 'polypeptide(L)'
;VAFFAVATIAPVEGFVARIPQRWATTTTTSSRDTPLYSILDEIEAAEKGEQESETPAPVTRIMGCRINQVKGSLTEWEVEIDGSEAELGSFSKVIYQKILSDAKKEKYVGFKIGTVPPYLLPVYKAYAMEECAREATLEALEQHDIRPFESSREEMKFEQFWLEPAPVKKQKKKKRRKKKKRTYDDDEEESSTPQSKVIDVVVEKPEDEEVEEEEKQEEPQWRLFANEKDAVDGGWSPGKTFSFRVVGVRGQMKSTNTDDAKALSRPNSFIPSS
;
A
#
# COMPACT_ATOMS: atom_id res chain seq x y z
N VAL A 1 -27.60 22.63 43.60
CA VAL A 1 -26.26 22.36 43.04
C VAL A 1 -26.16 20.86 42.81
N ALA A 2 -26.31 20.41 41.56
CA ALA A 2 -26.29 18.99 41.20
C ALA A 2 -24.87 18.61 40.77
N PHE A 3 -24.26 17.66 41.47
CA PHE A 3 -22.96 17.12 41.13
C PHE A 3 -23.14 16.05 40.04
N PHE A 4 -22.70 16.37 38.82
CA PHE A 4 -22.52 15.37 37.78
C PHE A 4 -21.24 14.57 38.09
N ALA A 5 -21.42 13.31 38.47
CA ALA A 5 -20.33 12.35 38.58
C ALA A 5 -19.85 12.01 37.16
N VAL A 6 -18.69 12.54 36.78
CA VAL A 6 -17.98 12.16 35.55
C VAL A 6 -17.34 10.80 35.81
N ALA A 7 -17.92 9.74 35.26
CA ALA A 7 -17.32 8.42 35.26
C ALA A 7 -16.11 8.41 34.31
N THR A 8 -14.91 8.41 34.88
CA THR A 8 -13.66 8.15 34.16
C THR A 8 -13.63 6.70 33.71
N ILE A 9 -13.82 6.47 32.41
CA ILE A 9 -13.61 5.17 31.76
C ILE A 9 -12.11 4.89 31.78
N ALA A 10 -11.68 3.91 32.56
CA ALA A 10 -10.30 3.45 32.56
C ALA A 10 -9.97 2.84 31.18
N PRO A 11 -8.81 3.16 30.58
CA PRO A 11 -8.38 2.51 29.36
C PRO A 11 -8.19 1.01 29.63
N VAL A 12 -8.81 0.17 28.80
CA VAL A 12 -8.63 -1.28 28.85
C VAL A 12 -7.21 -1.59 28.35
N GLU A 13 -6.25 -1.61 29.27
CA GLU A 13 -4.93 -2.20 29.03
C GLU A 13 -5.12 -3.71 28.82
N GLY A 14 -4.82 -4.22 27.62
CA GLY A 14 -4.61 -5.66 27.46
C GLY A 14 -5.14 -6.36 26.21
N PHE A 15 -5.51 -5.66 25.14
CA PHE A 15 -5.63 -6.30 23.82
C PHE A 15 -4.46 -5.89 22.92
N VAL A 16 -3.25 -6.30 23.31
CA VAL A 16 -2.16 -6.42 22.34
C VAL A 16 -2.59 -7.56 21.45
N ALA A 17 -3.13 -7.24 20.27
CA ALA A 17 -3.24 -8.22 19.20
C ALA A 17 -1.83 -8.76 18.99
N ARG A 18 -1.55 -9.94 19.56
CA ARG A 18 -0.41 -10.75 19.18
C ARG A 18 -0.67 -11.12 17.74
N ILE A 19 -0.32 -10.21 16.82
CA ILE A 19 0.02 -10.60 15.46
C ILE A 19 1.06 -11.70 15.69
N PRO A 20 0.78 -12.96 15.33
CA PRO A 20 1.66 -14.05 15.68
C PRO A 20 3.05 -13.69 15.16
N GLN A 21 4.03 -13.44 16.05
CA GLN A 21 5.43 -13.12 15.70
C GLN A 21 6.11 -14.19 14.81
N ARG A 22 5.38 -15.24 14.42
CA ARG A 22 5.83 -16.27 13.49
C ARG A 22 6.17 -15.75 12.09
N TRP A 23 5.77 -14.55 11.71
CA TRP A 23 6.20 -13.94 10.44
C TRP A 23 7.52 -13.15 10.55
N ALA A 24 7.97 -12.79 11.76
CA ALA A 24 9.16 -11.96 11.94
C ALA A 24 10.48 -12.74 12.11
N THR A 25 10.47 -14.06 12.35
CA THR A 25 11.72 -14.82 12.59
C THR A 25 11.67 -16.29 12.18
N THR A 26 11.04 -16.64 11.05
CA THR A 26 11.30 -17.94 10.41
C THR A 26 12.25 -17.77 9.24
N THR A 27 13.49 -17.35 9.53
CA THR A 27 14.69 -17.79 8.80
C THR A 27 14.85 -19.29 9.10
N THR A 28 13.91 -20.10 8.62
CA THR A 28 14.11 -21.54 8.56
C THR A 28 14.99 -21.75 7.35
N THR A 29 16.27 -22.00 7.62
CA THR A 29 17.24 -22.55 6.67
C THR A 29 16.72 -23.89 6.15
N SER A 30 15.76 -23.85 5.23
CA SER A 30 15.23 -25.01 4.52
C SER A 30 15.17 -24.62 3.06
N SER A 31 16.24 -25.00 2.35
CA SER A 31 16.43 -24.96 0.90
C SER A 31 15.13 -24.85 0.10
N ARG A 32 14.76 -23.61 -0.26
CA ARG A 32 13.96 -23.16 -1.42
C ARG A 32 13.52 -21.73 -1.17
N ASP A 33 14.49 -20.82 -1.19
CA ASP A 33 14.24 -19.40 -1.44
C ASP A 33 13.84 -19.26 -2.91
N THR A 34 12.60 -19.58 -3.24
CA THR A 34 12.01 -19.11 -4.48
C THR A 34 11.66 -17.63 -4.26
N PRO A 35 12.22 -16.69 -5.03
CA PRO A 35 11.90 -15.27 -4.89
C PRO A 35 10.39 -15.07 -5.02
N LEU A 36 9.81 -14.10 -4.28
CA LEU A 36 8.37 -13.80 -4.29
C LEU A 36 7.79 -13.61 -5.71
N TYR A 37 8.65 -13.25 -6.67
CA TYR A 37 8.31 -13.13 -8.09
C TYR A 37 7.95 -14.45 -8.77
N SER A 38 8.45 -15.61 -8.32
CA SER A 38 8.03 -16.91 -8.87
C SER A 38 6.55 -17.24 -8.56
N ILE A 39 5.98 -16.61 -7.53
CA ILE A 39 4.57 -16.79 -7.16
C ILE A 39 3.64 -15.94 -8.04
N LEU A 40 4.13 -14.82 -8.60
CA LEU A 40 3.37 -14.00 -9.55
C LEU A 40 3.05 -14.78 -10.83
N ASP A 41 4.03 -15.51 -11.36
CA ASP A 41 3.86 -16.36 -12.55
C ASP A 41 2.83 -17.48 -12.30
N GLU A 42 2.81 -18.06 -11.09
CA GLU A 42 1.89 -19.13 -10.74
C GLU A 42 0.44 -18.65 -10.53
N ILE A 43 0.24 -17.40 -10.09
CA ILE A 43 -1.09 -16.80 -9.91
C ILE A 43 -1.65 -16.30 -11.25
N GLU A 44 -0.84 -15.73 -12.14
CA GLU A 44 -1.30 -15.34 -13.48
C GLU A 44 -1.64 -16.56 -14.36
N ALA A 45 -0.89 -17.67 -14.22
CA ALA A 45 -1.18 -18.91 -14.93
C ALA A 45 -2.53 -19.53 -14.55
N ALA A 46 -3.06 -19.23 -13.35
CA ALA A 46 -4.37 -19.75 -12.91
C ALA A 46 -5.58 -18.96 -13.47
N GLU A 47 -5.39 -17.70 -13.91
CA GLU A 47 -6.48 -16.86 -14.47
C GLU A 47 -6.51 -16.81 -16.00
N LYS A 48 -5.47 -17.24 -16.69
CA LYS A 48 -5.45 -17.35 -18.16
C LYS A 48 -5.24 -18.80 -18.58
N GLY A 49 -6.28 -19.40 -19.17
CA GLY A 49 -6.21 -20.74 -19.74
C GLY A 49 -4.99 -20.91 -20.65
N GLU A 50 -4.33 -22.06 -20.46
CA GLU A 50 -3.09 -22.51 -21.11
C GLU A 50 -2.97 -22.08 -22.58
N GLN A 51 -2.00 -21.21 -22.83
CA GLN A 51 -1.29 -21.18 -24.10
C GLN A 51 0.19 -21.03 -23.81
N GLU A 52 0.86 -22.17 -23.63
CA GLU A 52 2.30 -22.30 -23.42
C GLU A 52 3.06 -21.80 -24.65
N SER A 53 3.51 -20.55 -24.62
CA SER A 53 4.63 -20.12 -25.44
C SER A 53 5.81 -19.86 -24.52
N GLU A 54 6.86 -20.69 -24.64
CA GLU A 54 8.18 -20.50 -24.02
C GLU A 54 8.87 -19.24 -24.56
N THR A 55 8.33 -18.06 -24.28
CA THR A 55 9.10 -16.84 -24.33
C THR A 55 9.91 -16.76 -23.04
N PRO A 56 11.24 -16.52 -23.09
CA PRO A 56 12.01 -16.29 -21.88
C PRO A 56 11.32 -15.19 -21.09
N ALA A 57 10.98 -15.49 -19.83
CA ALA A 57 10.27 -14.56 -18.97
C ALA A 57 10.97 -13.20 -19.06
N PRO A 58 10.26 -12.12 -19.44
CA PRO A 58 10.88 -10.82 -19.55
C PRO A 58 11.52 -10.53 -18.19
N VAL A 59 12.81 -10.21 -18.19
CA VAL A 59 13.50 -9.79 -16.96
C VAL A 59 12.76 -8.53 -16.49
N THR A 60 11.91 -8.68 -15.47
CA THR A 60 11.04 -7.61 -14.95
C THR A 60 11.89 -6.66 -14.13
N ARG A 61 12.64 -5.83 -14.83
CA ARG A 61 13.43 -4.75 -14.22
C ARG A 61 12.47 -3.70 -13.66
N ILE A 62 12.71 -3.25 -12.45
CA ILE A 62 11.93 -2.19 -11.80
C ILE A 62 12.35 -0.88 -12.46
N MET A 63 11.40 -0.22 -13.12
CA MET A 63 11.60 1.13 -13.68
C MET A 63 11.39 2.20 -12.59
N GLY A 64 11.77 3.44 -12.87
CA GLY A 64 11.54 4.56 -11.93
C GLY A 64 12.34 4.54 -10.64
N CYS A 65 13.43 3.78 -10.57
CA CYS A 65 14.29 3.75 -9.38
C CYS A 65 15.46 4.76 -9.49
N ARG A 66 15.75 5.44 -8.38
CA ARG A 66 16.92 6.29 -8.20
C ARG A 66 17.64 5.87 -6.94
N ILE A 67 18.94 5.60 -7.05
CA ILE A 67 19.78 5.16 -5.94
C ILE A 67 20.91 6.17 -5.76
N ASN A 68 21.00 6.73 -4.56
CA ASN A 68 22.03 7.69 -4.17
C ASN A 68 22.83 7.14 -2.99
N GLN A 69 24.16 7.18 -3.09
CA GLN A 69 25.01 6.82 -1.96
C GLN A 69 25.05 7.95 -0.93
N VAL A 70 24.92 7.62 0.35
CA VAL A 70 24.96 8.62 1.44
C VAL A 70 26.38 9.16 1.60
N LYS A 71 26.54 10.48 1.64
CA LYS A 71 27.86 11.14 1.75
C LYS A 71 28.58 10.70 3.03
N GLY A 72 29.78 10.15 2.88
CA GLY A 72 30.63 9.70 3.99
C GLY A 72 30.37 8.26 4.43
N SER A 73 29.37 7.58 3.86
CA SER A 73 29.14 6.15 4.07
C SER A 73 29.51 5.35 2.83
N LEU A 74 30.27 4.28 3.00
CA LEU A 74 30.60 3.36 1.90
C LEU A 74 29.51 2.32 1.66
N THR A 75 28.63 2.12 2.64
CA THR A 75 27.68 1.02 2.66
C THR A 75 26.23 1.45 2.73
N GLU A 76 25.95 2.74 2.92
CA GLU A 76 24.60 3.24 3.12
C GLU A 76 24.09 3.96 1.87
N TRP A 77 22.85 3.63 1.52
CA TRP A 77 22.19 4.03 0.31
C TRP A 77 20.83 4.63 0.65
N GLU A 78 20.44 5.54 -0.22
CA GLU A 78 19.13 6.15 -0.26
C GLU A 78 18.47 5.75 -1.57
N VAL A 79 17.25 5.22 -1.48
CA VAL A 79 16.53 4.65 -2.62
C VAL A 79 15.19 5.38 -2.75
N GLU A 80 14.93 5.91 -3.94
CA GLU A 80 13.66 6.53 -4.31
C GLU A 80 13.04 5.68 -5.43
N ILE A 81 11.78 5.28 -5.27
CA ILE A 81 11.06 4.43 -6.23
C ILE A 81 9.78 5.15 -6.65
N ASP A 82 9.65 5.40 -7.96
CA ASP A 82 8.41 5.86 -8.56
C ASP A 82 7.45 4.69 -8.79
N GLY A 83 6.35 4.66 -8.05
CA GLY A 83 5.41 3.55 -8.11
C GLY A 83 4.61 3.43 -9.39
N SER A 84 4.51 4.51 -10.18
CA SER A 84 3.83 4.43 -11.48
C SER A 84 4.67 3.64 -12.48
N GLU A 85 5.97 3.94 -12.54
CA GLU A 85 6.89 3.23 -13.44
C GLU A 85 7.22 1.82 -12.92
N ALA A 86 7.30 1.65 -11.60
CA ALA A 86 7.57 0.35 -10.95
C ALA A 86 6.33 -0.56 -10.81
N GLU A 87 5.15 -0.13 -11.27
CA GLU A 87 3.88 -0.88 -11.18
C GLU A 87 3.53 -1.39 -9.75
N LEU A 88 3.89 -0.62 -8.72
CA LEU A 88 3.74 -1.06 -7.31
C LEU A 88 2.28 -1.30 -6.90
N GLY A 89 1.32 -0.69 -7.59
CA GLY A 89 -0.10 -0.96 -7.39
C GLY A 89 -0.45 -2.43 -7.67
N SER A 90 -0.02 -2.95 -8.81
CA SER A 90 -0.24 -4.36 -9.19
C SER A 90 0.52 -5.29 -8.27
N PHE A 91 1.79 -4.98 -7.98
CA PHE A 91 2.64 -5.79 -7.11
C PHE A 91 2.07 -5.92 -5.69
N SER A 92 1.72 -4.79 -5.06
CA SER A 92 1.12 -4.78 -3.71
C SER A 92 -0.20 -5.55 -3.63
N LYS A 93 -1.00 -5.54 -4.70
CA LYS A 93 -2.26 -6.28 -4.76
C LYS A 93 -2.02 -7.80 -4.67
N VAL A 94 -1.00 -8.31 -5.36
CA VAL A 94 -0.66 -9.74 -5.36
C VAL A 94 -0.13 -10.17 -4.00
N ILE A 95 0.77 -9.38 -3.41
CA ILE A 95 1.26 -9.60 -2.03
C ILE A 95 0.08 -9.66 -1.06
N TYR A 96 -0.85 -8.70 -1.13
CA TYR A 96 -2.02 -8.66 -0.27
C TYR A 96 -2.94 -9.88 -0.45
N GLN A 97 -3.19 -10.29 -1.70
CA GLN A 97 -3.98 -11.49 -1.99
C GLN A 97 -3.33 -12.76 -1.42
N LYS A 98 -2.00 -12.86 -1.50
CA LYS A 98 -1.22 -13.97 -0.94
C LYS A 98 -1.35 -14.01 0.58
N ILE A 99 -1.11 -12.88 1.25
CA ILE A 99 -1.27 -12.74 2.71
C ILE A 99 -2.69 -13.12 3.14
N LEU A 100 -3.72 -12.62 2.45
CA LEU A 100 -5.11 -12.97 2.77
C LEU A 100 -5.41 -14.45 2.55
N SER A 101 -4.86 -15.07 1.51
CA SER A 101 -5.07 -16.48 1.22
C SER A 101 -4.45 -17.36 2.30
N ASP A 102 -3.30 -16.97 2.84
CA ASP A 102 -2.65 -17.67 3.94
C ASP A 102 -3.37 -17.42 5.28
N ALA A 103 -3.79 -16.17 5.55
CA ALA A 103 -4.61 -15.84 6.71
C ALA A 103 -5.93 -16.63 6.75
N LYS A 104 -6.59 -16.85 5.59
CA LYS A 104 -7.81 -17.66 5.52
C LYS A 104 -7.62 -19.13 5.92
N LYS A 105 -6.39 -19.66 5.82
CA LYS A 105 -6.07 -21.03 6.27
C LYS A 105 -5.99 -21.13 7.79
N GLU A 106 -5.79 -20.01 8.48
CA GLU A 106 -5.75 -19.97 9.94
C GLU A 106 -7.16 -20.10 10.56
N LYS A 107 -7.22 -20.61 11.79
CA LYS A 107 -8.46 -20.74 12.56
C LYS A 107 -8.55 -19.62 13.59
N TYR A 108 -9.43 -18.65 13.33
CA TYR A 108 -9.72 -17.57 14.28
C TYR A 108 -10.85 -17.95 15.24
N VAL A 109 -10.67 -17.68 16.54
CA VAL A 109 -11.66 -17.98 17.57
C VAL A 109 -12.93 -17.15 17.34
N GLY A 110 -14.09 -17.80 17.27
CA GLY A 110 -15.37 -17.13 17.04
C GLY A 110 -15.69 -16.80 15.58
N PHE A 111 -14.80 -17.17 14.64
CA PHE A 111 -15.02 -16.98 13.21
C PHE A 111 -15.06 -18.32 12.47
N LYS A 112 -15.75 -18.34 11.32
CA LYS A 112 -15.80 -19.51 10.45
C LYS A 112 -14.43 -19.72 9.78
N ILE A 113 -14.02 -20.99 9.63
CA ILE A 113 -12.82 -21.36 8.86
C ILE A 113 -12.90 -20.72 7.46
N GLY A 114 -11.80 -20.13 6.99
CA GLY A 114 -11.77 -19.39 5.72
C GLY A 114 -12.23 -17.93 5.83
N THR A 115 -12.61 -17.44 7.01
CA THR A 115 -13.02 -16.04 7.22
C THR A 115 -11.98 -15.29 8.05
N VAL A 116 -11.41 -14.23 7.48
CA VAL A 116 -10.51 -13.32 8.19
C VAL A 116 -11.35 -12.31 8.99
N PRO A 117 -11.11 -12.15 10.30
CA PRO A 117 -11.81 -11.16 11.11
C PRO A 117 -11.70 -9.73 10.53
N PRO A 118 -12.80 -8.96 10.43
CA PRO A 118 -12.80 -7.64 9.80
C PRO A 118 -11.80 -6.64 10.40
N TYR A 119 -11.55 -6.73 11.70
CA TYR A 119 -10.61 -5.85 12.41
C TYR A 119 -9.14 -6.12 12.06
N LEU A 120 -8.80 -7.29 11.49
CA LEU A 120 -7.45 -7.60 11.03
C LEU A 120 -7.18 -7.12 9.60
N LEU A 121 -8.22 -6.82 8.82
CA LEU A 121 -8.06 -6.41 7.42
C LEU A 121 -7.19 -5.16 7.24
N PRO A 122 -7.31 -4.10 8.08
CA PRO A 122 -6.40 -2.95 7.99
C PRO A 122 -4.95 -3.31 8.30
N VAL A 123 -4.72 -4.22 9.25
CA VAL A 123 -3.37 -4.68 9.63
C VAL A 123 -2.72 -5.43 8.47
N TYR A 124 -3.44 -6.36 7.84
CA TYR A 124 -2.92 -7.06 6.65
C TYR A 124 -2.69 -6.15 5.46
N LYS A 125 -3.46 -5.05 5.33
CA LYS A 125 -3.23 -4.05 4.28
C LYS A 125 -1.93 -3.31 4.53
N ALA A 126 -1.74 -2.74 5.72
CA ALA A 126 -0.50 -2.04 6.07
C ALA A 126 0.71 -2.95 5.87
N TYR A 127 0.65 -4.17 6.42
CA TYR A 127 1.70 -5.17 6.27
C TYR A 127 2.03 -5.49 4.81
N ALA A 128 1.01 -5.66 3.95
CA ALA A 128 1.23 -5.92 2.53
C ALA A 128 1.91 -4.74 1.80
N MET A 129 1.61 -3.51 2.21
CA MET A 129 2.22 -2.31 1.61
C MET A 129 3.66 -2.13 2.06
N GLU A 130 3.96 -2.39 3.33
CA GLU A 130 5.32 -2.38 3.89
C GLU A 130 6.20 -3.44 3.21
N GLU A 131 5.71 -4.68 3.08
CA GLU A 131 6.42 -5.75 2.38
C GLU A 131 6.65 -5.42 0.90
N CYS A 132 5.65 -4.85 0.22
CA CYS A 132 5.79 -4.37 -1.15
C CYS A 132 6.94 -3.36 -1.29
N ALA A 133 6.98 -2.36 -0.42
CA ALA A 133 8.02 -1.32 -0.46
C ALA A 133 9.41 -1.89 -0.17
N ARG A 134 9.51 -2.82 0.78
CA ARG A 134 10.75 -3.50 1.16
C ARG A 134 11.29 -4.36 0.02
N GLU A 135 10.46 -5.21 -0.58
CA GLU A 135 10.86 -6.06 -1.71
C GLU A 135 11.25 -5.24 -2.94
N ALA A 136 10.49 -4.18 -3.26
CA ALA A 136 10.84 -3.27 -4.35
C ALA A 136 12.20 -2.58 -4.13
N THR A 137 12.53 -2.24 -2.88
CA THR A 137 13.83 -1.65 -2.52
C THR A 137 14.97 -2.64 -2.72
N LEU A 138 14.80 -3.89 -2.27
CA LEU A 138 15.82 -4.94 -2.42
C LEU A 138 16.09 -5.27 -3.90
N GLU A 139 15.02 -5.38 -4.68
CA GLU A 139 15.10 -5.61 -6.12
C GLU A 139 15.79 -4.44 -6.83
N ALA A 140 15.50 -3.19 -6.45
CA ALA A 140 16.20 -2.02 -6.97
C ALA A 140 17.72 -2.07 -6.66
N LEU A 141 18.13 -2.44 -5.44
CA LEU A 141 19.55 -2.60 -5.10
C LEU A 141 20.22 -3.67 -5.98
N GLU A 142 19.56 -4.82 -6.16
CA GLU A 142 20.09 -5.92 -6.94
C GLU A 142 20.30 -5.53 -8.41
N GLN A 143 19.36 -4.79 -9.01
CA GLN A 143 19.45 -4.26 -10.37
C GLN A 143 20.56 -3.22 -10.58
N HIS A 144 21.08 -2.66 -9.48
CA HIS A 144 22.19 -1.71 -9.47
C HIS A 144 23.50 -2.33 -8.98
N ASP A 145 23.60 -3.67 -9.00
CA ASP A 145 24.77 -4.42 -8.55
C ASP A 145 25.14 -4.15 -7.09
N ILE A 146 24.17 -3.78 -6.25
CA ILE A 146 24.36 -3.60 -4.81
C ILE A 146 23.83 -4.83 -4.11
N ARG A 147 24.70 -5.52 -3.38
CA ARG A 147 24.30 -6.65 -2.53
C ARG A 147 23.83 -6.11 -1.18
N PRO A 148 22.53 -6.20 -0.84
CA PRO A 148 22.04 -5.80 0.49
C PRO A 148 22.65 -6.68 1.58
N PHE A 149 22.82 -6.12 2.78
CA PHE A 149 23.13 -6.92 3.96
C PHE A 149 21.87 -7.59 4.50
N GLU A 150 22.05 -8.69 5.24
CA GLU A 150 20.92 -9.40 5.87
C GLU A 150 20.14 -8.49 6.84
N SER A 151 20.86 -7.66 7.60
CA SER A 151 20.24 -6.71 8.54
C SER A 151 19.56 -5.53 7.85
N SER A 152 19.79 -5.32 6.54
CA SER A 152 19.19 -4.21 5.82
C SER A 152 17.67 -4.29 5.84
N ARG A 153 17.08 -5.50 5.84
CA ARG A 153 15.62 -5.70 5.86
C ARG A 153 14.96 -5.06 7.10
N GLU A 154 15.65 -5.08 8.24
CA GLU A 154 15.19 -4.55 9.52
C GLU A 154 15.59 -3.08 9.74
N GLU A 155 16.70 -2.64 9.14
CA GLU A 155 17.25 -1.29 9.34
C GLU A 155 16.64 -0.23 8.40
N MET A 156 15.92 -0.62 7.34
CA MET A 156 15.30 0.33 6.39
C MET A 156 14.31 1.27 7.08
N LYS A 157 14.40 2.56 6.76
CA LYS A 157 13.44 3.58 7.23
C LYS A 157 12.75 4.24 6.06
N PHE A 158 11.43 4.16 6.06
CA PHE A 158 10.58 4.83 5.08
C PHE A 158 10.25 6.24 5.60
N GLU A 159 10.73 7.28 4.92
CA GLU A 159 10.57 8.66 5.38
C GLU A 159 9.50 9.44 4.62
N GLN A 160 9.31 9.14 3.34
CA GLN A 160 8.42 9.91 2.48
C GLN A 160 7.58 8.98 1.63
N PHE A 161 6.28 9.21 1.65
CA PHE A 161 5.31 8.55 0.78
C PHE A 161 4.59 9.59 -0.07
N TRP A 162 4.54 9.36 -1.37
CA TRP A 162 3.80 10.16 -2.33
C TRP A 162 2.62 9.34 -2.84
N LEU A 163 1.41 9.80 -2.55
CA LEU A 163 0.19 9.17 -3.07
C LEU A 163 -0.36 9.98 -4.23
N GLU A 164 -0.74 9.28 -5.29
CA GLU A 164 -1.58 9.86 -6.33
C GLU A 164 -2.90 10.33 -5.71
N PRO A 165 -3.38 11.53 -6.04
CA PRO A 165 -4.66 12.00 -5.55
C PRO A 165 -5.75 11.06 -6.05
N ALA A 166 -6.65 10.69 -5.13
CA ALA A 166 -7.77 9.83 -5.47
C ALA A 166 -8.54 10.46 -6.64
N PRO A 167 -8.87 9.69 -7.70
CA PRO A 167 -9.60 10.23 -8.84
C PRO A 167 -10.89 10.85 -8.30
N VAL A 168 -11.11 12.14 -8.60
CA VAL A 168 -12.28 12.88 -8.16
C VAL A 168 -13.49 12.08 -8.62
N LYS A 169 -14.18 11.44 -7.68
CA LYS A 169 -15.39 10.68 -7.99
C LYS A 169 -16.39 11.69 -8.50
N LYS A 170 -16.51 11.84 -9.83
CA LYS A 170 -17.56 12.63 -10.47
C LYS A 170 -18.85 12.25 -9.77
N GLN A 171 -19.39 13.15 -8.95
CA GLN A 171 -20.58 12.86 -8.16
C GLN A 171 -21.64 12.49 -9.19
N LYS A 172 -21.97 11.18 -9.28
CA LYS A 172 -23.00 10.72 -10.21
C LYS A 172 -24.26 11.45 -9.79
N LYS A 173 -24.62 12.51 -10.52
CA LYS A 173 -25.77 13.37 -10.28
C LYS A 173 -26.94 12.43 -10.02
N LYS A 174 -27.39 12.37 -8.75
CA LYS A 174 -28.38 11.40 -8.28
C LYS A 174 -29.63 11.64 -9.11
N LYS A 175 -29.80 10.89 -10.20
CA LYS A 175 -30.98 10.96 -11.06
C LYS A 175 -32.14 10.62 -10.14
N ARG A 176 -32.88 11.64 -9.67
CA ARG A 176 -34.08 11.50 -8.85
C ARG A 176 -34.99 10.57 -9.64
N ARG A 177 -35.02 9.28 -9.27
CA ARG A 177 -36.01 8.34 -9.79
C ARG A 177 -37.35 8.93 -9.36
N LYS A 178 -38.08 9.49 -10.32
CA LYS A 178 -39.45 9.98 -10.14
C LYS A 178 -40.23 8.82 -9.52
N LYS A 179 -40.57 8.95 -8.23
CA LYS A 179 -41.33 7.97 -7.47
C LYS A 179 -42.65 7.80 -8.21
N LYS A 180 -42.79 6.73 -8.99
CA LYS A 180 -44.06 6.36 -9.63
C LYS A 180 -44.98 6.00 -8.47
N LYS A 181 -45.85 6.94 -8.09
CA LYS A 181 -46.91 6.75 -7.10
C LYS A 181 -47.77 5.61 -7.65
N ARG A 182 -47.58 4.40 -7.12
CA ARG A 182 -48.56 3.33 -7.27
C ARG A 182 -49.75 3.78 -6.45
N THR A 183 -50.79 4.22 -7.14
CA THR A 183 -52.15 4.29 -6.63
C THR A 183 -52.49 2.87 -6.17
N TYR A 184 -52.77 2.73 -4.88
CA TYR A 184 -53.29 1.51 -4.28
C TYR A 184 -54.80 1.76 -4.24
N ASP A 185 -55.57 0.98 -5.00
CA ASP A 185 -57.02 0.93 -4.84
C ASP A 185 -57.31 0.23 -3.50
N ASP A 186 -57.58 1.08 -2.52
CA ASP A 186 -58.74 1.04 -1.63
C ASP A 186 -59.54 -0.29 -1.59
N ASP A 187 -59.48 -0.97 -0.44
CA ASP A 187 -60.61 -1.72 0.09
C ASP A 187 -60.57 -1.61 1.64
N GLU A 188 -61.74 -1.37 2.21
CA GLU A 188 -62.02 -0.71 3.50
C GLU A 188 -61.51 -1.44 4.77
N GLU A 189 -61.10 -0.69 5.80
CA GLU A 189 -61.84 -0.64 7.09
C GLU A 189 -61.24 0.36 8.10
N GLU A 190 -62.15 0.92 8.90
CA GLU A 190 -62.08 2.12 9.73
C GLU A 190 -61.10 2.08 10.92
N SER A 191 -60.57 3.25 11.33
CA SER A 191 -60.78 3.79 12.69
C SER A 191 -59.82 4.95 13.06
N SER A 192 -60.44 6.13 13.23
CA SER A 192 -60.18 7.23 14.19
C SER A 192 -58.82 7.99 14.27
N THR A 193 -58.90 9.23 13.77
CA THR A 193 -58.22 10.53 14.08
C THR A 193 -57.97 10.84 15.58
N PRO A 194 -57.11 11.84 16.00
CA PRO A 194 -57.02 13.19 15.39
C PRO A 194 -55.69 14.00 15.40
N GLN A 195 -55.58 14.84 14.36
CA GLN A 195 -55.23 16.27 14.30
C GLN A 195 -54.04 16.85 15.10
N SER A 196 -53.08 17.49 14.41
CA SER A 196 -52.79 18.92 14.64
C SER A 196 -51.90 19.59 13.56
N LYS A 197 -52.40 20.75 13.12
CA LYS A 197 -51.74 22.00 12.66
C LYS A 197 -50.72 21.97 11.52
N VAL A 198 -51.28 22.31 10.35
CA VAL A 198 -50.64 22.93 9.19
C VAL A 198 -50.27 24.39 9.54
N ILE A 199 -49.02 24.78 9.28
CA ILE A 199 -48.59 26.17 9.17
C ILE A 199 -48.17 26.35 7.71
N ASP A 200 -48.98 27.12 6.96
CA ASP A 200 -48.65 27.58 5.62
C ASP A 200 -47.58 28.67 5.70
N VAL A 201 -46.33 28.31 5.42
CA VAL A 201 -45.27 29.27 5.14
C VAL A 201 -45.13 29.36 3.63
N VAL A 202 -45.64 30.47 3.08
CA VAL A 202 -45.38 30.91 1.71
C VAL A 202 -43.90 31.27 1.62
N VAL A 203 -43.09 30.31 1.19
CA VAL A 203 -41.67 30.55 0.88
C VAL A 203 -41.63 31.11 -0.55
N GLU A 204 -41.38 32.42 -0.62
CA GLU A 204 -41.04 33.12 -1.85
C GLU A 204 -39.88 32.40 -2.54
N LYS A 205 -40.08 32.16 -3.83
CA LYS A 205 -39.18 31.42 -4.70
C LYS A 205 -38.02 32.38 -5.07
N PRO A 206 -36.79 32.16 -4.59
CA PRO A 206 -35.66 32.96 -5.06
C PRO A 206 -35.41 32.62 -6.54
N GLU A 207 -35.23 33.66 -7.34
CA GLU A 207 -34.86 33.56 -8.75
C GLU A 207 -33.46 32.94 -8.81
N ASP A 208 -33.38 31.77 -9.45
CA ASP A 208 -32.15 31.01 -9.67
C ASP A 208 -31.23 31.82 -10.61
N GLU A 209 -30.33 32.61 -10.02
CA GLU A 209 -29.19 33.19 -10.71
C GLU A 209 -28.19 32.04 -10.93
N GLU A 210 -28.17 31.49 -12.16
CA GLU A 210 -27.17 30.53 -12.63
C GLU A 210 -25.79 31.17 -12.61
N VAL A 211 -25.16 31.19 -11.44
CA VAL A 211 -23.72 31.43 -11.32
C VAL A 211 -23.03 30.18 -11.86
N GLU A 212 -22.57 30.25 -13.11
CA GLU A 212 -21.57 29.34 -13.66
C GLU A 212 -20.29 29.50 -12.82
N GLU A 213 -20.22 28.80 -11.69
CA GLU A 213 -18.95 28.55 -11.00
C GLU A 213 -18.11 27.68 -11.95
N GLU A 214 -17.22 28.34 -12.70
CA GLU A 214 -16.08 27.69 -13.34
C GLU A 214 -15.27 26.98 -12.25
N GLU A 215 -15.59 25.70 -12.04
CA GLU A 215 -14.93 24.79 -11.11
C GLU A 215 -13.48 24.62 -11.61
N LYS A 216 -12.61 25.53 -11.16
CA LYS A 216 -11.18 25.54 -11.42
C LYS A 216 -10.63 24.19 -10.97
N GLN A 217 -10.38 23.29 -11.93
CA GLN A 217 -9.75 22.00 -11.65
C GLN A 217 -8.33 22.29 -11.16
N GLU A 218 -8.16 22.35 -9.84
CA GLU A 218 -6.85 22.35 -9.22
C GLU A 218 -6.10 21.10 -9.67
N GLU A 219 -4.90 21.30 -10.22
CA GLU A 219 -4.09 20.21 -10.70
C GLU A 219 -3.88 19.18 -9.57
N PRO A 220 -3.92 17.87 -9.89
CA PRO A 220 -3.81 16.79 -8.92
C PRO A 220 -2.53 16.92 -8.10
N GLN A 221 -2.63 17.50 -6.90
CA GLN A 221 -1.47 17.69 -6.03
C GLN A 221 -1.13 16.37 -5.32
N TRP A 222 0.06 15.86 -5.58
CA TRP A 222 0.63 14.71 -4.87
C TRP A 222 0.66 15.00 -3.37
N ARG A 223 0.13 14.05 -2.57
CA ARG A 223 0.10 14.19 -1.12
C ARG A 223 1.32 13.51 -0.53
N LEU A 224 2.11 14.29 0.22
CA LEU A 224 3.28 13.84 0.95
C LEU A 224 2.87 13.40 2.36
N PHE A 225 3.31 12.21 2.77
CA PHE A 225 3.17 11.73 4.15
C PHE A 225 4.54 11.40 4.72
N ALA A 226 4.76 11.77 5.98
CA ALA A 226 6.02 11.54 6.70
C ALA A 226 6.08 10.15 7.36
N ASN A 227 4.92 9.56 7.67
CA ASN A 227 4.83 8.27 8.34
C ASN A 227 3.94 7.31 7.56
N GLU A 228 4.25 6.03 7.67
CA GLU A 228 3.47 4.95 7.08
C GLU A 228 2.01 4.97 7.55
N LYS A 229 1.79 5.18 8.85
CA LYS A 229 0.45 5.22 9.44
C LYS A 229 -0.41 6.35 8.83
N ASP A 230 0.19 7.53 8.66
CA ASP A 230 -0.49 8.69 8.07
C ASP A 230 -0.78 8.44 6.58
N ALA A 231 0.10 7.71 5.88
CA ALA A 231 -0.13 7.29 4.51
C ALA A 231 -1.31 6.30 4.40
N VAL A 232 -1.40 5.30 5.30
CA VAL A 232 -2.53 4.36 5.35
C VAL A 232 -3.85 5.10 5.56
N ASP A 233 -3.89 6.02 6.53
CA ASP A 233 -5.06 6.86 6.79
C ASP A 233 -5.38 7.80 5.61
N GLY A 234 -4.32 8.24 4.90
CA GLY A 234 -4.38 9.01 3.65
C GLY A 234 -4.87 8.21 2.43
N GLY A 235 -5.06 6.89 2.58
CA GLY A 235 -5.61 6.02 1.54
C GLY A 235 -4.57 5.17 0.82
N TRP A 236 -3.37 5.01 1.36
CA TRP A 236 -2.37 4.04 0.90
C TRP A 236 -2.91 2.63 1.11
N SER A 237 -3.11 1.90 0.00
CA SER A 237 -3.78 0.60 0.02
C SER A 237 -3.37 -0.27 -1.16
N PRO A 238 -3.41 -1.61 -1.02
CA PRO A 238 -3.05 -2.53 -2.10
C PRO A 238 -3.83 -2.26 -3.38
N GLY A 239 -3.16 -2.28 -4.54
CA GLY A 239 -3.78 -1.98 -5.84
C GLY A 239 -3.75 -0.50 -6.24
N LYS A 240 -3.23 0.39 -5.40
CA LYS A 240 -3.04 1.81 -5.76
C LYS A 240 -1.57 2.12 -6.01
N THR A 241 -1.32 3.06 -6.90
CA THR A 241 0.01 3.60 -7.17
C THR A 241 0.47 4.50 -6.04
N PHE A 242 1.75 4.39 -5.66
CA PHE A 242 2.40 5.22 -4.65
C PHE A 242 3.90 5.22 -4.88
N SER A 243 4.57 6.33 -4.64
CA SER A 243 6.03 6.43 -4.70
C SER A 243 6.55 6.61 -3.28
N PHE A 244 7.80 6.21 -3.01
CA PHE A 244 8.38 6.34 -1.68
C PHE A 244 9.90 6.48 -1.69
N ARG A 245 10.43 6.99 -0.59
CA ARG A 245 11.87 7.17 -0.35
C ARG A 245 12.28 6.44 0.92
N VAL A 246 13.34 5.65 0.78
CA VAL A 246 13.94 4.83 1.84
C VAL A 246 15.34 5.34 2.11
N VAL A 247 15.66 5.49 3.39
CA VAL A 247 17.00 5.84 3.87
C VAL A 247 17.53 4.73 4.77
N GLY A 248 18.84 4.74 5.03
CA GLY A 248 19.48 3.76 5.92
C GLY A 248 19.62 2.38 5.31
N VAL A 249 19.48 2.25 3.98
CA VAL A 249 19.57 0.96 3.30
C VAL A 249 21.04 0.57 3.19
N ARG A 250 21.43 -0.52 3.85
CA ARG A 250 22.83 -0.96 3.82
C ARG A 250 23.10 -1.97 2.72
N GLY A 251 24.23 -1.87 2.04
CA GLY A 251 24.64 -2.79 1.01
C GLY A 251 26.06 -2.57 0.54
N GLN A 252 26.65 -3.61 -0.06
CA GLN A 252 27.98 -3.59 -0.64
C GLN A 252 27.87 -3.62 -2.16
N MET A 253 28.49 -2.65 -2.84
CA MET A 253 28.61 -2.67 -4.29
C MET A 253 29.37 -3.94 -4.71
N LYS A 254 28.78 -4.75 -5.59
CA LYS A 254 29.47 -5.86 -6.25
C LYS A 254 30.54 -5.21 -7.13
N SER A 255 31.81 -5.40 -6.80
CA SER A 255 32.92 -4.84 -7.58
C SER A 255 32.83 -5.38 -9.01
N THR A 256 32.38 -4.56 -9.96
CA THR A 256 32.09 -5.00 -11.33
C THR A 256 33.34 -5.32 -12.14
N ASN A 257 34.55 -4.94 -11.69
CA ASN A 257 35.78 -5.22 -12.42
C ASN A 257 36.88 -5.79 -11.52
N THR A 258 36.95 -7.11 -11.46
CA THR A 258 38.17 -7.82 -11.01
C THR A 258 39.35 -7.57 -11.96
N ASP A 259 39.09 -7.11 -13.19
CA ASP A 259 40.13 -6.85 -14.18
C ASP A 259 40.87 -5.51 -13.94
N ASP A 260 40.20 -4.49 -13.41
CA ASP A 260 40.85 -3.21 -13.08
C ASP A 260 41.62 -3.26 -11.76
N ALA A 261 41.19 -4.11 -10.82
CA ALA A 261 41.93 -4.35 -9.57
C ALA A 261 43.32 -4.99 -9.82
N LYS A 262 43.49 -5.70 -10.93
CA LYS A 262 44.77 -6.33 -11.32
C LYS A 262 45.74 -5.35 -11.97
N ALA A 263 45.27 -4.19 -12.45
CA ALA A 263 46.12 -3.15 -13.04
C ALA A 263 46.87 -2.32 -11.99
N LEU A 264 46.33 -2.20 -10.77
CA LEU A 264 46.94 -1.43 -9.67
C LEU A 264 47.82 -2.27 -8.73
N SER A 265 47.80 -3.60 -8.83
CA SER A 265 48.63 -4.47 -7.98
C SER A 265 50.00 -4.82 -8.58
N ARG A 266 50.42 -4.22 -9.70
CA ARG A 266 51.80 -4.39 -10.18
C ARG A 266 52.76 -3.71 -9.18
N PRO A 267 53.58 -4.46 -8.44
CA PRO A 267 54.54 -3.85 -7.53
C PRO A 267 55.55 -3.07 -8.37
N ASN A 268 55.70 -1.78 -8.06
CA ASN A 268 56.70 -0.90 -8.65
C ASN A 268 58.10 -1.23 -8.09
N SER A 269 58.56 -2.48 -8.27
CA SER A 269 59.86 -2.95 -7.81
C SER A 269 60.88 -2.91 -8.95
N PHE A 270 61.35 -1.71 -9.29
CA PHE A 270 62.64 -1.57 -9.95
C PHE A 270 63.31 -0.28 -9.50
N ILE A 271 64.00 -0.35 -8.36
CA ILE A 271 64.99 0.66 -7.97
C ILE A 271 66.35 0.06 -8.35
N PRO A 272 67.02 0.54 -9.41
CA PRO A 272 68.38 0.12 -9.71
C PRO A 272 69.34 0.76 -8.69
N SER A 273 70.07 -0.08 -7.95
CA SER A 273 71.16 0.36 -7.08
C SER A 273 72.41 0.64 -7.92
N SER A 274 72.92 1.87 -7.83
CA SER A 274 74.25 2.30 -8.30
C SER A 274 75.31 2.08 -7.24
#